data_AF-A0A951XBK5-F1
#
_entry.id   AF-A0A951XBK5-F1
#
_cell.length_a   1.000
_cell.length_b   1.000
_cell.length_c   1.000
_cell.angle_alpha   90.00
_cell.angle_beta   90.00
_cell.angle_gamma   90.00
#
_symmetry.space_group_name_H-M   'P 1'
#
loop_
_entity.id
_entity.type
_entity.pdbx_description
1 polymer ?
#
loop_
_entity_poly.entity_id
_entity_poly.type
_entity_poly.pdbx_seq_one_letter_code
_entity_poly.pdbx_strand_id
1 'polypeptide(L)' 'YRLKEICGELLRLPEANANKIFGYPDDLKLKSSMTLFKEAEQSAVNIFKKVLDRYFMGKPDIKTLQILNVKH' A
#
# COMPACT_ATOMS: atom_id res chain seq x y z
N TYR A 1 -8.34 -10.49 7.25
CA TYR A 1 -7.83 -11.64 6.49
C TYR A 1 -7.85 -11.39 4.97
N ARG A 2 -9.01 -11.23 4.34
CA ARG A 2 -9.14 -10.99 2.87
C ARG A 2 -8.18 -9.96 2.27
N LEU A 3 -8.02 -8.80 2.92
CA LEU A 3 -7.11 -7.76 2.40
C LEU A 3 -5.64 -8.21 2.38
N LYS A 4 -5.18 -8.90 3.43
CA LYS A 4 -3.81 -9.44 3.50
C LYS A 4 -3.59 -10.51 2.42
N GLU A 5 -4.58 -11.36 2.17
CA GLU A 5 -4.53 -12.39 1.12
C GLU A 5 -4.40 -11.76 -0.27
N ILE A 6 -5.25 -10.78 -0.60
CA ILE A 6 -5.18 -10.09 -1.89
C ILE A 6 -3.86 -9.31 -2.04
N CYS A 7 -3.32 -8.71 -0.97
CA CYS A 7 -1.99 -8.11 -1.01
C CYS A 7 -0.90 -9.16 -1.30
N GLY A 8 -1.06 -10.38 -0.77
CA GLY A 8 -0.18 -11.51 -1.07
C GLY A 8 -0.19 -11.88 -2.55
N GLU A 9 -1.37 -12.00 -3.16
CA GLU A 9 -1.49 -12.27 -4.59
C GLU A 9 -0.97 -11.11 -5.45
N LEU A 10 -1.23 -9.87 -5.04
CA LEU A 10 -0.72 -8.70 -5.73
C LEU A 10 0.81 -8.72 -5.80
N LEU A 11 1.49 -9.03 -4.69
CA LEU A 11 2.96 -9.13 -4.64
C LEU A 11 3.55 -10.23 -5.55
N ARG A 12 2.75 -11.20 -5.98
CA ARG A 12 3.18 -12.26 -6.91
C ARG A 12 3.04 -11.90 -8.37
N LEU A 13 2.31 -10.83 -8.70
CA LEU A 13 2.15 -10.41 -10.09
C LEU A 13 3.49 -9.97 -10.70
N PRO A 14 3.78 -10.32 -11.97
CA PRO A 14 5.02 -9.92 -12.63
C PRO A 14 5.11 -8.41 -12.85
N GLU A 15 3.98 -7.73 -13.01
CA GLU A 15 3.91 -6.28 -13.19
C GLU A 15 4.05 -5.56 -11.84
N ALA A 16 4.90 -4.52 -11.82
CA ALA A 16 5.21 -3.70 -10.65
C ALA A 16 4.67 -2.27 -10.77
N ASN A 17 4.02 -1.93 -11.89
CA ASN A 17 3.33 -0.67 -12.06
C ASN A 17 1.86 -0.79 -11.63
N ALA A 18 1.50 -0.18 -10.50
CA ALA A 18 0.13 -0.20 -9.98
C ALA A 18 -0.88 0.41 -10.96
N ASN A 19 -0.48 1.43 -11.73
CA ASN A 19 -1.35 2.06 -12.71
C ASN A 19 -1.75 1.11 -13.84
N LYS A 20 -0.88 0.17 -14.23
CA LYS A 20 -1.23 -0.84 -15.25
C LYS A 20 -2.17 -1.93 -14.74
N ILE A 21 -2.17 -2.19 -13.43
CA ILE A 21 -3.02 -3.22 -12.81
C ILE A 21 -4.38 -2.65 -12.44
N PHE A 22 -4.39 -1.47 -11.83
CA PHE A 22 -5.61 -0.86 -11.26
C PHE A 22 -6.14 0.31 -12.08
N GLY A 23 -5.33 0.93 -12.94
CA GLY A 23 -5.69 2.16 -13.63
C GLY A 23 -5.68 3.38 -12.72
N TYR A 24 -5.79 4.56 -13.33
CA TYR A 24 -6.05 5.80 -12.60
C TYR A 24 -7.57 5.97 -12.41
N PRO A 25 -8.05 6.44 -11.24
CA PRO A 25 -7.32 6.85 -10.04
C PRO A 25 -7.18 5.74 -8.97
N ASP A 26 -7.47 4.49 -9.30
CA ASP A 26 -7.53 3.41 -8.32
C ASP A 26 -6.14 2.98 -7.82
N ASP A 27 -5.09 3.21 -8.61
CA ASP A 27 -3.70 3.12 -8.16
C ASP A 27 -3.39 4.05 -6.98
N LEU A 28 -3.94 5.27 -6.98
CA LEU A 28 -3.81 6.19 -5.86
C LEU A 28 -4.55 5.68 -4.62
N LYS A 29 -5.74 5.08 -4.80
CA LYS A 29 -6.50 4.49 -3.69
C LYS A 29 -5.75 3.31 -3.07
N LEU A 30 -5.07 2.49 -3.89
CA LEU A 30 -4.19 1.45 -3.38
C LEU A 30 -3.09 2.08 -2.51
N LYS A 31 -2.42 3.13 -2.98
CA LYS A 31 -1.38 3.81 -2.22
C LYS A 31 -1.87 4.35 -0.87
N SER A 32 -3.03 5.02 -0.85
CA SER A 32 -3.65 5.53 0.38
C SER A 32 -4.03 4.40 1.32
N SER A 33 -4.67 3.34 0.82
CA SER A 33 -5.07 2.18 1.63
C SER A 33 -3.87 1.47 2.25
N MET A 34 -2.81 1.19 1.46
CA MET A 34 -1.62 0.52 1.97
C MET A 34 -0.87 1.39 2.99
N THR A 35 -0.92 2.72 2.85
CA THR A 35 -0.36 3.65 3.84
C THR A 35 -1.15 3.56 5.15
N LEU A 36 -2.47 3.65 5.09
CA LEU A 36 -3.34 3.54 6.27
C LEU A 36 -3.10 2.24 7.03
N PHE A 37 -3.16 1.10 6.32
CA PHE A 37 -3.00 -0.21 6.97
C PHE A 37 -1.57 -0.49 7.38
N LYS A 38 -0.57 0.11 6.73
CA LYS A 38 0.81 0.07 7.21
C LYS A 38 0.90 0.69 8.60
N GLU A 39 0.35 1.89 8.79
CA GLU A 39 0.41 2.60 10.08
C GLU A 39 -0.47 1.94 11.16
N ALA A 40 -1.58 1.30 10.78
CA ALA A 40 -2.46 0.60 11.72
C ALA A 40 -1.89 -0.76 12.21
N GLU A 41 -0.98 -1.37 11.46
CA GLU A 41 -0.44 -2.71 11.74
C GLU A 41 0.88 -2.64 12.53
N GLN A 42 0.85 -3.06 13.80
CA GLN A 42 2.01 -3.07 14.70
C GLN A 42 2.92 -4.32 14.55
N SER A 43 2.53 -5.24 13.68
CA SER A 43 3.23 -6.52 13.47
C SER A 43 4.60 -6.33 12.80
N ALA A 44 5.60 -7.12 13.24
CA ALA A 44 6.95 -7.12 12.63
C ALA A 44 6.94 -7.43 11.11
N VAL A 45 5.97 -8.22 10.65
CA VAL A 45 5.75 -8.49 9.22
C VAL A 45 4.58 -7.66 8.71
N ASN A 46 4.88 -6.54 8.06
CA ASN A 46 3.87 -5.64 7.51
C ASN A 46 3.75 -5.84 5.98
N ILE A 47 2.72 -6.58 5.56
CA ILE A 47 2.48 -6.86 4.13
C ILE A 47 2.12 -5.60 3.35
N PHE A 48 1.45 -4.63 3.98
CA PHE A 48 1.07 -3.36 3.36
C PHE A 48 2.30 -2.51 3.03
N LYS A 49 3.30 -2.51 3.93
CA LYS A 49 4.62 -1.93 3.64
C LYS A 49 5.26 -2.59 2.41
N LYS A 50 5.22 -3.93 2.29
CA LYS A 50 5.78 -4.62 1.11
C LYS A 50 5.09 -4.22 -0.19
N VAL A 51 3.77 -4.01 -0.17
CA VAL A 51 3.03 -3.51 -1.34
C VAL A 51 3.48 -2.08 -1.68
N LEU A 52 3.62 -1.20 -0.68
CA LEU A 52 4.18 0.15 -0.90
C LEU A 52 5.60 0.10 -1.49
N ASP A 53 6.46 -0.75 -0.94
CA ASP A 53 7.83 -0.94 -1.40
C ASP A 53 7.86 -1.35 -2.89
N ARG A 54 7.02 -2.33 -3.28
CA ARG A 54 6.97 -2.84 -4.66
C ARG A 54 6.38 -1.86 -5.66
N TYR A 55 5.25 -1.23 -5.33
CA TYR A 55 4.45 -0.47 -6.31
C TYR A 55 4.68 1.03 -6.26
N PHE A 56 5.20 1.55 -5.15
CA PHE A 56 5.35 2.99 -4.91
C PHE A 56 6.73 3.35 -4.36
N MET A 57 7.73 2.48 -4.52
CA MET A 57 9.10 2.68 -4.04
C MET A 57 9.16 2.96 -2.52
N GLY A 58 8.24 2.38 -1.76
CA GLY A 58 8.12 2.58 -0.31
C GLY A 58 7.56 3.95 0.09
N LYS A 59 7.20 4.81 -0.88
CA LYS A 59 6.69 6.15 -0.62
C LYS A 59 5.22 6.06 -0.17
N PRO A 60 4.90 6.50 1.06
CA PRO A 60 3.52 6.52 1.52
C PRO A 60 2.71 7.61 0.80
N ASP A 61 1.39 7.56 0.96
CA ASP A 61 0.50 8.64 0.58
C ASP A 61 0.50 9.73 1.67
N ILE A 62 1.01 10.91 1.32
CA ILE A 62 1.21 12.01 2.27
C ILE A 62 -0.12 12.52 2.85
N LYS A 63 -1.19 12.56 2.04
CA LYS A 63 -2.51 13.00 2.52
C LYS A 63 -3.05 12.04 3.59
N THR A 64 -2.92 10.74 3.38
CA THR A 64 -3.31 9.73 4.38
C THR A 64 -2.57 9.95 5.70
N LEU A 65 -1.27 10.20 5.67
CA LEU A 65 -0.47 10.42 6.88
C LEU A 65 -0.86 11.70 7.63
N GLN A 66 -1.15 12.77 6.88
CA GLN A 66 -1.65 14.03 7.44
C GLN A 66 -2.98 13.82 8.16
N ILE A 67 -3.92 13.07 7.56
CA ILE A 67 -5.21 12.75 8.19
C ILE A 67 -5.01 11.93 9.47
N LEU A 68 -4.03 11.03 9.49
CA LEU A 68 -3.69 10.21 10.65
C LEU A 68 -2.86 10.96 11.71
N ASN A 69 -2.44 12.19 11.45
CA ASN A 69 -1.52 12.97 12.30
C ASN A 69 -0.21 12.24 12.63
N VAL A 70 0.28 11.40 11.73
CA VAL A 70 1.59 10.73 11.88
C VAL A 70 2.68 11.75 11.57
N LYS A 71 3.54 12.04 12.56
CA LYS A 71 4.71 12.90 12.36
C LYS A 71 5.81 12.11 11.65
N HIS A 72 6.34 12.67 10.56
CA HIS A 72 7.53 12.20 9.88
C HIS A 72 8.79 12.88 10.39
#